data_AF-A0A7X1ZDB3-F1
#
_entry.id   AF-A0A7X1ZDB3-F1
#
_cell.length_a   1.000
_cell.length_b   1.000
_cell.length_c   1.000
_cell.angle_alpha   90.00
_cell.angle_beta   90.00
_cell.angle_gamma   90.00
#
_symmetry.space_group_name_H-M   'P 1'
#
loop_
_entity.id
_entity.type
_entity.pdbx_description
1 polymer ?
#
loop_
_entity_poly.entity_id
_entity_poly.type
_entity_poly.pdbx_seq_one_letter_code
_entity_poly.pdbx_strand_id
1 'polypeptide(L)'
;MSQEQLAQAVGVTFQQIQKYERGANRISASRLYDIASVMGVPINFFFDHIEDFIKDRPQGHGVAEPRPTFEAPSTVPTEQINLVTAYWKLPSDDIRKKALALLCSMSGLKEKKGEPVPDD
;
A
#
# COMPACT_ATOMS: atom_id res chain seq x y z
N MET A 1 -17.79 -10.51 -20.37
CA MET A 1 -16.66 -11.45 -20.43
C MET A 1 -17.05 -12.69 -19.64
N SER A 2 -16.89 -13.89 -20.20
CA SER A 2 -17.12 -15.15 -19.47
C SER A 2 -15.88 -15.53 -18.63
N GLN A 3 -16.05 -16.39 -17.64
CA GLN A 3 -14.94 -16.93 -16.83
C GLN A 3 -13.92 -17.71 -17.67
N GLU A 4 -14.36 -18.39 -18.73
CA GLU A 4 -13.46 -19.09 -19.66
C GLU A 4 -12.59 -18.11 -20.45
N GLN A 5 -13.17 -16.99 -20.88
CA GLN A 5 -12.45 -15.91 -21.53
C GLN A 5 -11.45 -15.23 -20.58
N LEU A 6 -11.84 -15.03 -19.31
CA LEU A 6 -10.95 -14.50 -18.28
C LEU A 6 -9.78 -15.45 -18.00
N ALA A 7 -10.07 -16.75 -17.88
CA ALA A 7 -9.06 -17.78 -17.65
C ALA A 7 -8.03 -17.79 -18.79
N GLN A 8 -8.50 -17.72 -20.04
CA GLN A 8 -7.65 -17.67 -21.22
C GLN A 8 -6.80 -16.39 -21.25
N ALA A 9 -7.40 -15.23 -20.98
CA ALA A 9 -6.71 -13.95 -20.99
C ALA A 9 -5.63 -13.84 -19.89
N VAL A 10 -5.86 -14.48 -18.74
CA VAL A 10 -4.93 -14.50 -17.60
C VAL A 10 -3.96 -15.71 -17.69
N GLY A 11 -4.14 -16.63 -18.64
CA GLY A 11 -3.28 -17.80 -18.80
C GLY A 11 -3.40 -18.82 -17.67
N VAL A 12 -4.60 -19.01 -17.12
CA VAL A 12 -4.92 -20.02 -16.11
C VAL A 12 -6.05 -20.93 -16.59
N THR A 13 -6.27 -22.06 -15.93
CA THR A 13 -7.39 -22.95 -16.27
C THR A 13 -8.72 -22.37 -15.78
N PHE A 14 -9.82 -22.71 -16.46
CA PHE A 14 -11.16 -22.33 -16.02
C PHE A 14 -11.45 -22.79 -14.57
N GLN A 15 -11.03 -24.02 -14.23
CA GLN A 15 -11.13 -24.53 -12.87
C GLN A 15 -10.33 -23.69 -11.85
N GLN A 16 -9.20 -23.09 -12.26
CA GLN A 16 -8.41 -22.24 -11.40
C GLN A 16 -9.14 -20.93 -11.09
N ILE A 17 -9.79 -20.31 -12.08
CA ILE A 17 -10.68 -19.16 -11.85
C ILE A 17 -11.79 -19.52 -10.87
N GLN A 18 -12.43 -20.68 -11.02
CA GLN A 18 -13.44 -21.15 -10.06
C GLN A 18 -12.89 -21.33 -8.64
N LYS A 19 -11.64 -21.82 -8.50
CA LYS A 19 -10.98 -21.96 -7.20
C LYS A 19 -10.64 -20.61 -6.58
N TYR A 20 -10.31 -19.61 -7.40
CA TYR A 20 -10.06 -18.24 -6.95
C TYR A 20 -11.33 -17.56 -6.44
N GLU A 21 -12.43 -17.69 -7.18
CA GLU A 21 -13.71 -17.08 -6.79
C GLU A 21 -14.27 -17.68 -5.49
N ARG A 22 -14.10 -18.99 -5.30
CA ARG A 22 -14.55 -19.68 -4.07
C ARG A 22 -13.58 -19.49 -2.90
N GLY A 23 -12.46 -18.78 -3.11
CA GLY A 23 -11.42 -18.60 -2.10
C GLY A 23 -10.68 -19.88 -1.68
N ALA A 24 -10.87 -20.98 -2.44
CA ALA A 24 -10.21 -22.27 -2.16
C ALA A 24 -8.70 -22.20 -2.43
N ASN A 25 -8.30 -21.38 -3.42
CA ASN A 25 -6.90 -21.11 -3.72
C ASN A 25 -6.57 -19.62 -3.49
N ARG A 26 -5.41 -19.36 -2.88
CA ARG A 26 -4.86 -18.00 -2.82
C ARG A 26 -4.37 -17.54 -4.20
N ILE A 27 -4.48 -16.23 -4.43
CA ILE A 27 -4.04 -15.56 -5.66
C ILE A 27 -2.77 -14.77 -5.33
N SER A 28 -1.74 -14.87 -6.18
CA SER A 28 -0.56 -13.99 -6.05
C SER A 28 -0.91 -12.56 -6.45
N ALA A 29 -0.19 -11.57 -5.92
CA ALA A 29 -0.42 -10.17 -6.26
C ALA A 29 -0.29 -9.90 -7.77
N SER A 30 0.69 -10.53 -8.43
CA SER A 30 0.88 -10.44 -9.88
C SER A 30 -0.36 -10.94 -10.64
N ARG A 31 -0.91 -12.09 -10.27
CA ARG A 31 -2.11 -12.64 -10.92
C ARG A 31 -3.35 -11.79 -10.66
N LEU A 32 -3.50 -11.24 -9.46
CA LEU A 32 -4.59 -10.33 -9.16
C LEU A 32 -4.51 -9.05 -10.02
N TYR A 33 -3.30 -8.53 -10.24
CA TYR A 33 -3.06 -7.40 -11.14
C TYR A 33 -3.41 -7.72 -12.60
N ASP A 34 -3.04 -8.90 -13.10
CA ASP A 34 -3.39 -9.33 -14.45
C ASP A 34 -4.91 -9.45 -14.63
N ILE A 35 -5.60 -10.02 -13.64
CA ILE A 35 -7.06 -10.12 -13.62
C ILE A 35 -7.70 -8.72 -13.65
N ALA A 36 -7.21 -7.79 -12.82
CA ALA A 36 -7.69 -6.41 -12.80
C ALA A 36 -7.54 -5.72 -14.17
N SER A 37 -6.38 -5.90 -14.79
CA SER A 37 -6.04 -5.35 -16.11
C SER A 37 -6.97 -5.90 -17.20
N VAL A 38 -7.21 -7.22 -17.21
CA VAL A 38 -8.12 -7.87 -18.16
C VAL A 38 -9.58 -7.44 -17.95
N MET A 39 -9.99 -7.24 -16.70
CA MET A 39 -11.34 -6.79 -16.35
C MET A 39 -11.53 -5.28 -16.55
N GLY A 40 -10.47 -4.51 -16.80
CA GLY A 40 -10.53 -3.06 -16.98
C GLY A 40 -10.88 -2.30 -15.70
N VAL A 41 -10.56 -2.86 -14.54
CA VAL A 41 -10.82 -2.24 -13.22
C VAL A 41 -9.52 -1.90 -12.51
N PRO A 42 -9.46 -0.85 -11.69
CA PRO A 42 -8.33 -0.62 -10.80
C PRO A 42 -8.14 -1.82 -9.86
N ILE A 43 -6.89 -2.16 -9.54
CA ILE A 43 -6.61 -3.29 -8.63
C ILE A 43 -7.28 -3.15 -7.25
N ASN A 44 -7.49 -1.90 -6.80
CA ASN A 44 -8.20 -1.58 -5.56
C ASN A 44 -9.64 -2.12 -5.50
N PHE A 45 -10.29 -2.32 -6.66
CA PHE A 45 -11.65 -2.88 -6.74
C PHE A 45 -11.80 -4.19 -5.97
N PHE A 46 -10.77 -5.06 -5.98
CA PHE A 46 -10.80 -6.33 -5.26
C PHE A 46 -10.68 -6.20 -3.74
N PHE A 47 -10.41 -4.99 -3.24
CA PHE A 47 -10.13 -4.69 -1.84
C PHE A 47 -11.15 -3.75 -1.19
N ASP A 48 -12.10 -3.19 -1.93
CA ASP A 48 -13.05 -2.16 -1.44
C ASP A 48 -13.87 -2.60 -0.21
N HIS A 49 -14.01 -3.91 0.01
CA HIS A 49 -14.73 -4.48 1.17
C HIS A 49 -13.84 -5.34 2.07
N ILE A 50 -12.52 -5.27 1.93
CA ILE A 50 -11.61 -6.18 2.66
C ILE A 50 -11.67 -5.98 4.18
N GLU A 51 -11.98 -4.76 4.63
CA GLU A 51 -12.08 -4.44 6.06
C GLU A 51 -13.19 -5.23 6.77
N ASP A 52 -14.29 -5.51 6.07
CA ASP A 52 -15.40 -6.31 6.58
C ASP A 52 -14.97 -7.78 6.75
N PHE A 53 -14.11 -8.29 5.87
CA PHE A 53 -13.56 -9.65 5.95
C PHE A 53 -12.38 -9.79 6.94
N ILE A 54 -11.69 -8.70 7.26
CA ILE A 54 -10.55 -8.72 8.21
C ILE A 54 -11.06 -8.72 9.66
N LYS A 55 -12.17 -8.03 9.96
CA LYS A 55 -12.76 -7.97 11.31
C LYS A 55 -13.20 -9.35 11.82
N ASP A 56 -13.65 -10.23 10.93
CA ASP A 56 -14.16 -11.57 11.25
C ASP A 56 -13.12 -12.69 11.14
N ARG A 57 -11.86 -12.40 10.76
CA ARG A 57 -10.83 -13.45 10.69
C ARG A 57 -10.20 -13.71 12.06
N PRO A 58 -10.22 -14.96 12.58
CA PRO A 58 -9.33 -15.32 13.66
C PRO A 58 -7.89 -15.09 13.17
N GLN A 59 -7.06 -14.46 13.98
CA GLN A 59 -5.65 -14.21 13.70
C GLN A 59 -4.90 -15.54 13.48
N GLY A 60 -4.95 -16.04 12.25
CA GLY A 60 -4.40 -17.31 11.83
C GLY A 60 -3.00 -17.13 11.26
N HIS A 61 -2.00 -17.53 12.04
CA HIS A 61 -0.62 -17.90 11.69
C HIS A 61 -0.27 -17.84 10.20
N GLY A 62 0.10 -16.66 9.72
CA GLY A 62 0.97 -16.52 8.56
C GLY A 62 2.40 -16.35 9.07
N VAL A 63 3.34 -17.15 8.58
CA VAL A 63 4.78 -16.88 8.74
C VAL A 63 5.16 -15.70 7.84
N ALA A 64 4.64 -14.52 8.15
CA ALA A 64 5.31 -13.30 7.75
C ALA A 64 6.46 -13.14 8.76
N GLU A 65 7.69 -12.98 8.25
CA GLU A 65 8.74 -12.36 9.05
C GLU A 65 8.16 -11.15 9.78
N PRO A 66 8.55 -10.87 11.03
CA PRO A 66 8.12 -9.66 11.73
C PRO A 66 8.63 -8.46 10.93
N ARG A 67 7.83 -8.03 9.97
CA ARG A 67 7.96 -6.72 9.33
C ARG A 67 7.91 -5.77 10.51
N PRO A 68 8.87 -4.83 10.67
CA PRO A 68 8.71 -3.79 11.67
C PRO A 68 7.33 -3.21 11.42
N THR A 69 6.44 -3.44 12.37
CA THR A 69 5.08 -2.95 12.32
C THR A 69 5.27 -1.46 12.27
N PHE A 70 5.17 -0.86 11.08
CA PHE A 70 4.88 0.55 11.01
C PHE A 70 3.44 0.62 11.51
N GLU A 71 3.31 0.71 12.83
CA GLU A 71 2.09 1.15 13.50
C GLU A 71 1.90 2.60 13.09
N ALA A 72 1.52 2.82 11.82
CA ALA A 72 0.77 3.99 11.48
C ALA A 72 -0.48 3.91 12.34
N PRO A 73 -0.72 4.85 13.27
CA PRO A 73 -2.01 4.93 13.92
C PRO A 73 -3.08 4.91 12.81
N SER A 74 -4.08 4.03 12.96
CA SER A 74 -5.15 3.78 11.97
C SER A 74 -5.97 5.03 11.63
N THR A 75 -5.69 6.14 12.30
CA THR A 75 -5.97 7.50 11.86
C THR A 75 -4.63 8.22 11.82
N VAL A 76 -4.11 8.54 10.62
CA VAL A 76 -3.16 9.65 10.54
C VAL A 76 -3.93 10.86 11.08
N PRO A 77 -3.54 11.46 12.23
CA PRO A 77 -4.24 12.63 12.72
C PRO A 77 -4.24 13.66 11.60
N THR A 78 -5.37 14.32 11.34
CA THR A 78 -5.54 15.33 10.29
C THR A 78 -4.37 16.33 10.25
N GLU A 79 -3.76 16.57 11.40
CA GLU A 79 -2.55 17.38 11.60
C GLU A 79 -1.34 16.91 10.78
N GLN A 80 -1.07 15.60 10.68
CA GLN A 80 0.06 15.07 9.91
C GLN A 80 -0.15 15.28 8.40
N ILE A 81 -1.36 15.04 7.90
CA ILE A 81 -1.72 15.31 6.49
C ILE A 81 -1.62 16.81 6.20
N ASN A 82 -2.09 17.65 7.12
CA ASN A 82 -2.00 19.11 6.99
C ASN A 82 -0.56 19.59 6.95
N LEU A 83 0.33 19.00 7.76
CA LEU A 83 1.75 19.32 7.75
C LEU A 83 2.40 18.97 6.41
N VAL A 84 2.16 17.76 5.90
CA VAL A 84 2.68 17.33 4.59
C VAL A 84 2.13 18.23 3.48
N THR A 85 0.83 18.50 3.49
CA THR A 85 0.17 19.36 2.49
C THR A 85 0.71 20.80 2.53
N ALA A 86 0.91 21.36 3.72
CA ALA A 86 1.49 22.70 3.88
C ALA A 86 2.95 22.75 3.42
N TYR A 87 3.73 21.70 3.68
CA TYR A 87 5.13 21.60 3.26
C TYR A 87 5.28 21.67 1.73
N TRP A 88 4.43 20.96 0.97
CA TRP A 88 4.45 20.99 -0.50
C TRP A 88 3.99 22.33 -1.10
N LYS A 89 3.23 23.14 -0.36
CA LYS A 89 2.80 24.48 -0.81
C LYS A 89 3.88 25.56 -0.64
N LEU A 90 5.01 25.24 -0.01
CA LEU A 90 6.09 26.20 0.20
C LEU A 90 6.81 26.51 -1.13
N PRO A 91 7.04 27.79 -1.46
CA PRO A 91 7.41 28.21 -2.81
C PRO A 91 8.86 27.91 -3.20
N SER A 92 9.75 27.59 -2.25
CA SER A 92 11.16 27.33 -2.52
C SER A 92 11.77 26.24 -1.63
N ASP A 93 12.82 25.61 -2.14
CA ASP A 93 13.62 24.62 -1.39
C ASP A 93 14.25 25.22 -0.13
N ASP A 94 14.64 26.50 -0.18
CA ASP A 94 15.25 27.20 0.95
C ASP A 94 14.28 27.36 2.14
N ILE A 95 13.02 27.70 1.85
CA ILE A 95 11.97 27.82 2.87
C ILE A 95 11.61 26.44 3.44
N ARG A 96 11.58 25.40 2.60
CA ARG A 96 11.37 24.02 3.05
C ARG A 96 12.46 23.55 4.01
N LYS A 97 13.73 23.82 3.71
CA LYS A 97 14.87 23.50 4.60
C LYS A 97 14.77 24.25 5.93
N LYS A 98 14.42 25.54 5.92
CA LYS A 98 14.22 26.33 7.15
C LYS A 98 13.05 25.81 7.99
N ALA A 99 11.94 25.44 7.36
CA ALA A 99 10.79 24.86 8.05
C ALA A 99 11.14 23.50 8.70
N LEU A 100 11.88 22.64 7.99
CA LEU A 100 12.40 21.39 8.55
C LEU A 100 13.35 21.64 9.72
N ALA A 101 14.30 22.54 9.59
CA ALA A 101 15.24 22.88 10.66
C ALA A 101 14.51 23.38 11.93
N LEU A 102 13.46 24.19 11.78
CA LEU A 102 12.62 24.62 12.89
C LEU A 102 11.90 23.45 13.56
N LEU A 103 11.27 22.56 12.78
CA LEU A 103 10.60 21.38 13.32
C LEU A 103 11.58 20.45 14.06
N CYS A 104 12.77 20.23 13.50
CA CYS A 104 13.85 19.46 14.14
C CYS A 104 14.33 20.11 15.44
N SER A 105 14.47 21.44 15.45
CA SER A 105 14.82 22.19 16.65
C SER A 105 13.75 22.09 17.73
N MET A 106 12.47 22.05 17.36
CA MET A 106 11.35 21.90 18.29
C MET A 106 11.21 20.45 18.80
N SER A 107 11.53 19.47 17.97
CA SER A 107 11.42 18.04 18.31
C SER A 107 12.66 17.48 19.03
N GLY A 108 13.73 18.28 19.20
CA GLY A 108 15.00 17.82 19.80
C GLY A 108 15.77 16.80 18.95
N LEU A 109 15.35 16.56 17.70
CA LEU A 109 16.00 15.63 16.79
C LEU A 109 17.17 16.38 16.13
N LYS A 110 18.41 16.02 16.50
CA LYS A 110 19.60 16.52 15.80
C LYS A 110 19.51 16.11 14.34
N GLU A 111 19.56 17.08 13.43
CA GLU A 111 19.62 16.83 11.99
C GLU A 111 20.77 15.86 11.71
N LYS A 112 20.45 14.65 11.23
CA LYS A 112 21.46 13.76 10.65
C LYS A 112 21.89 14.39 9.33
N LYS A 113 23.01 15.12 9.39
CA LYS A 113 23.75 15.62 8.22
C LYS A 113 23.94 14.45 7.25
N GLY A 114 23.46 14.62 6.02
CA GLY A 114 23.18 13.56 5.06
C GLY A 114 24.28 12.52 4.90
N GLU A 115 23.88 11.25 4.99
CA GLU A 115 24.63 10.17 4.35
C GLU A 115 24.53 10.34 2.84
N PRO A 116 25.64 10.29 2.10
CA PRO A 116 25.61 10.33 0.66
C PRO A 116 24.84 9.10 0.17
N VAL A 117 23.90 9.32 -0.74
CA VAL A 117 23.28 8.25 -1.53
C VAL A 117 24.42 7.51 -2.23
N PRO A 118 24.58 6.19 -2.06
CA PRO A 118 25.54 5.43 -2.85
C PRO A 118 25.16 5.58 -4.32
N ASP A 119 26.11 6.01 -5.15
CA ASP A 119 25.94 5.97 -6.60
C ASP A 119 25.77 4.49 -7.03
N ASP A 120 24.58 4.20 -7.58
CA ASP A 120 24.09 2.98 -8.28
C ASP A 120 24.47 1.58 -7.74
#